data_AF-A0A7L5SXN6-F1
#
_entry.id   AF-A0A7L5SXN6-F1
#
_cell.length_a   1.000
_cell.length_b   1.000
_cell.length_c   1.000
_cell.angle_alpha   90.00
_cell.angle_beta   90.00
_cell.angle_gamma   90.00
#
_symmetry.space_group_name_H-M   'P 1'
#
loop_
_entity.id
_entity.type
_entity.pdbx_description
1 polymer ?
#
loop_
_entity_poly.entity_id
_entity_poly.type
_entity_poly.pdbx_seq_one_letter_code
_entity_poly.pdbx_strand_id
1 'polypeptide(L)'
;MTAVADTRVTGRARGSSRDLTGTGTLLRLALRRDRIMMPVWVLCLGLTASSTVGRLDSAYETPGQRTQLVQDMNGNGATRALFGTAFGDSLGALTVWRVGAFLTVFAAIMSLLIVIRHTREEEETGRQEALSSCVVGRRAGLTAALLTVAIANGAVALLVAGGLAAQGGSGAVALGLAVGLSGMAFGGLAAVAAQLTESARLARGLSAAAVGVAFVLRMAGDAAEDGTKGSGHVLTWLSPLGWAEYARPFAAERWWPLLLIAVLAAASISVAYSLAGRRDVGASFYATRPGPRAAGPFLKGVFGLGWRLQRGALAGWVAGFVFAGAIFGAISDGADDFLGDSDQTREIIERMGGAQGLNDAFLASMVGILGTILTVYSASSVLRLRSEETDQRAEPLLSNAVSRLRWAASHLVISYLGPVAVLAVGGLALGLGYGLASGDVGGSLPRVLGAALSQAPAVWLITSLTVLLIGALPKYSSAAWGLVGWVVALGWMGPALKVSQSIMNTSPFSHLPKLPGEHVTAAPFVWMVLLSAVLTAGGLVALRRRDIG
;
A
#
# COMPACT_ATOMS: atom_id res chain seq x y z
N MET A 1 -18.84 62.42 39.73
CA MET A 1 -18.39 62.46 38.33
C MET A 1 -16.92 62.11 38.29
N THR A 2 -16.58 60.89 37.88
CA THR A 2 -15.22 60.53 37.46
C THR A 2 -15.37 59.35 36.49
N ALA A 3 -15.10 59.64 35.22
CA ALA A 3 -15.19 58.68 34.12
C ALA A 3 -14.02 57.69 34.18
N VAL A 4 -14.32 56.39 34.09
CA VAL A 4 -13.31 55.35 33.88
C VAL A 4 -13.18 55.15 32.38
N ALA A 5 -11.99 55.45 31.84
CA ALA A 5 -11.67 55.28 30.44
C ALA A 5 -11.53 53.78 30.10
N ASP A 6 -12.35 53.33 29.14
CA ASP A 6 -12.31 52.01 28.51
C ASP A 6 -11.06 51.90 27.61
N THR A 7 -9.97 51.33 28.12
CA THR A 7 -8.77 51.04 27.33
C THR A 7 -8.96 49.74 26.55
N ARG A 8 -9.67 49.84 25.42
CA ARG A 8 -9.62 48.80 24.38
C ARG A 8 -8.21 48.76 23.79
N VAL A 9 -7.41 47.82 24.27
CA VAL A 9 -6.14 47.45 23.64
C VAL A 9 -6.46 46.79 22.30
N THR A 10 -6.52 47.59 21.23
CA THR A 10 -6.49 47.07 19.86
C THR A 10 -5.10 46.53 19.59
N GLY A 11 -4.90 45.23 19.78
CA GLY A 11 -3.67 44.53 19.38
C GLY A 11 -3.45 44.66 17.89
N ARG A 12 -2.49 45.50 17.49
CA ARG A 12 -2.00 45.60 16.11
C ARG A 12 -1.48 44.23 15.66
N ALA A 13 -2.04 43.69 14.59
CA ALA A 13 -1.65 42.43 13.97
C ALA A 13 -0.17 42.45 13.49
N ARG A 14 0.76 42.00 14.34
CA ARG A 14 2.12 41.55 13.95
C ARG A 14 2.18 40.02 13.95
N GLY A 15 1.18 39.36 13.36
CA GLY A 15 0.86 37.95 13.62
C GLY A 15 1.38 36.90 12.64
N SER A 16 1.90 37.22 11.46
CA SER A 16 2.19 36.16 10.46
C SER A 16 3.57 35.52 10.56
N SER A 17 4.62 36.24 10.97
CA SER A 17 6.00 35.71 10.97
C SER A 17 6.29 34.77 12.14
N ARG A 18 5.61 34.96 13.28
CA ARG A 18 5.80 34.12 14.48
C ARG A 18 5.23 32.72 14.30
N ASP A 19 4.15 32.56 13.53
CA ASP A 19 3.48 31.26 13.31
C ASP A 19 4.32 30.25 12.51
N LEU A 20 5.27 30.73 11.70
CA LEU A 20 6.15 29.90 10.85
C LEU A 20 7.60 29.84 11.38
N THR A 21 7.86 30.43 12.54
CA THR A 21 9.21 30.42 13.13
C THR A 21 9.65 28.97 13.40
N GLY A 22 10.88 28.62 13.05
CA GLY A 22 11.42 27.26 13.22
C GLY A 22 11.13 26.28 12.07
N THR A 23 10.33 26.66 11.05
CA THR A 23 10.00 25.78 9.91
C THR A 23 11.24 25.23 9.20
N GLY A 24 12.25 26.07 8.94
CA GLY A 24 13.48 25.63 8.25
C GLY A 24 14.29 24.61 9.04
N THR A 25 14.32 24.73 10.38
CA THR A 25 14.99 23.77 11.26
C THR A 25 14.24 22.44 11.28
N LEU A 26 12.91 22.48 11.39
CA LEU A 26 12.07 21.28 11.33
C LEU A 26 12.14 20.58 9.97
N LEU A 27 12.15 21.34 8.88
CA LEU A 27 12.33 20.81 7.52
C LEU A 27 13.68 20.09 7.39
N ARG A 28 14.77 20.72 7.87
CA ARG A 28 16.09 20.09 7.86
C ARG A 28 16.12 18.81 8.69
N LEU A 29 15.44 18.80 9.84
CA LEU A 29 15.31 17.59 10.67
C LEU A 29 14.52 16.50 9.95
N ALA A 30 13.39 16.84 9.34
CA ALA A 30 12.55 15.91 8.57
C ALA A 30 13.35 15.26 7.43
N LEU A 31 14.05 16.07 6.62
CA LEU A 31 14.91 15.58 5.53
C LEU A 31 16.06 14.69 6.04
N ARG A 32 16.64 14.99 7.21
CA ARG A 32 17.67 14.13 7.82
C ARG A 32 17.09 12.79 8.29
N ARG A 33 15.89 12.79 8.88
CA ARG A 33 15.20 11.57 9.32
C ARG A 33 14.76 10.70 8.15
N ASP A 34 14.48 11.33 7.00
CA ASP A 34 14.03 10.64 5.79
C ASP A 34 15.12 10.44 4.74
N ARG A 35 16.40 10.68 5.08
CA ARG A 35 17.55 10.58 4.16
C ARG A 35 17.74 9.24 3.45
N ILE A 36 17.08 8.18 3.92
CA ILE A 36 17.06 6.86 3.27
C ILE A 36 15.71 6.65 2.61
N MET A 37 14.62 6.76 3.38
CA MET A 37 13.27 6.46 2.93
C MET A 37 12.87 7.32 1.71
N MET A 38 13.10 8.63 1.75
CA MET A 38 12.69 9.57 0.71
C MET A 38 13.47 9.35 -0.59
N PRO A 39 14.83 9.28 -0.61
CA PRO A 39 15.56 8.94 -1.83
C PRO A 39 15.19 7.57 -2.41
N VAL A 40 14.94 6.55 -1.57
CA VAL A 40 14.49 5.24 -2.05
C VAL A 40 13.16 5.34 -2.79
N TRP A 41 12.15 6.02 -2.22
CA TRP A 41 10.89 6.26 -2.94
C TRP A 41 11.09 7.02 -4.24
N VAL A 42 11.87 8.10 -4.20
CA VAL A 42 12.15 8.97 -5.35
C VAL A 42 12.82 8.18 -6.48
N LEU A 43 13.83 7.38 -6.15
CA LEU A 43 14.54 6.53 -7.11
C LEU A 43 13.67 5.39 -7.62
N CYS A 44 12.93 4.69 -6.75
CA CYS A 44 12.03 3.62 -7.17
C CYS A 44 10.98 4.12 -8.17
N LEU A 45 10.34 5.27 -7.90
CA LEU A 45 9.34 5.84 -8.80
C LEU A 45 9.97 6.37 -10.10
N GLY A 46 11.05 7.14 -10.01
CA GLY A 46 11.73 7.68 -11.19
C GLY A 46 12.30 6.60 -12.11
N LEU A 47 13.03 5.62 -11.54
CA LEU A 47 13.68 4.56 -12.32
C LEU A 47 12.68 3.56 -12.91
N THR A 48 11.51 3.38 -12.28
CA THR A 48 10.46 2.51 -12.84
C THR A 48 9.95 3.07 -14.17
N ALA A 49 9.76 4.40 -14.27
CA ALA A 49 9.37 5.03 -15.53
C ALA A 49 10.41 4.80 -16.64
N SER A 50 11.68 5.13 -16.36
CA SER A 50 12.75 5.03 -17.36
C SER A 50 13.07 3.59 -17.77
N SER A 51 13.09 2.64 -16.83
CA SER A 51 13.39 1.24 -17.12
C SER A 51 12.29 0.54 -17.93
N THR A 52 11.06 1.05 -17.88
CA THR A 52 9.93 0.49 -18.64
C THR A 52 10.07 0.75 -20.13
N VAL A 53 10.62 1.91 -20.53
CA VAL A 53 10.86 2.25 -21.95
C VAL A 53 11.73 1.19 -22.62
N GLY A 54 12.89 0.87 -22.03
CA GLY A 54 13.82 -0.12 -22.62
C GLY A 54 13.21 -1.52 -22.69
N ARG A 55 12.38 -1.91 -21.71
CA ARG A 55 11.67 -3.19 -21.74
C ARG A 55 10.62 -3.24 -22.85
N LEU A 56 9.85 -2.15 -23.03
CA LEU A 56 8.84 -2.06 -24.07
C LEU A 56 9.47 -2.02 -25.46
N ASP A 57 10.57 -1.29 -25.63
CA ASP A 57 11.32 -1.22 -26.88
C ASP A 57 11.86 -2.61 -27.27
N SER A 58 12.48 -3.32 -26.32
CA SER A 58 12.97 -4.69 -26.57
C SER A 58 11.87 -5.73 -26.81
N ALA A 59 10.66 -5.49 -26.31
CA ALA A 59 9.54 -6.43 -26.45
C ALA A 59 8.68 -6.14 -27.68
N TYR A 60 8.59 -4.88 -28.11
CA TYR A 60 7.73 -4.39 -29.18
C TYR A 60 8.47 -3.39 -30.07
N GLU A 61 9.44 -3.89 -30.83
CA GLU A 61 10.37 -3.09 -31.64
C GLU A 61 9.64 -2.31 -32.75
N THR A 62 8.64 -2.92 -33.39
CA THR A 62 7.98 -2.33 -34.56
C THR A 62 6.77 -1.46 -34.18
N PRO A 63 6.49 -0.38 -34.92
CA PRO A 63 5.27 0.42 -34.71
C PRO A 63 3.99 -0.41 -34.81
N GLY A 64 3.93 -1.36 -35.76
CA GLY A 64 2.76 -2.24 -35.93
C GLY A 64 2.46 -3.09 -34.70
N GLN A 65 3.49 -3.68 -34.08
CA GLN A 65 3.35 -4.41 -32.81
C GLN A 65 2.83 -3.52 -31.68
N ARG A 66 3.28 -2.26 -31.61
CA ARG A 66 2.83 -1.30 -30.60
C ARG A 66 1.39 -0.85 -30.82
N THR A 67 0.98 -0.62 -32.06
CA THR A 67 -0.43 -0.31 -32.39
C THR A 67 -1.34 -1.50 -32.05
N GLN A 68 -0.91 -2.72 -32.37
CA GLN A 68 -1.65 -3.94 -32.01
C GLN A 68 -1.78 -4.10 -30.49
N LEU A 69 -0.69 -3.89 -29.75
CA LEU A 69 -0.72 -3.89 -28.29
C LEU A 69 -1.75 -2.89 -27.73
N VAL A 70 -1.83 -1.68 -28.28
CA VAL A 70 -2.85 -0.69 -27.85
C VAL A 70 -4.27 -1.20 -28.11
N GLN A 71 -4.50 -1.84 -29.26
CA GLN A 71 -5.82 -2.40 -29.59
C GLN A 71 -6.20 -3.53 -28.66
N ASP A 72 -5.31 -4.49 -28.44
CA ASP A 72 -5.55 -5.65 -27.57
C ASP A 72 -5.82 -5.20 -26.12
N MET A 73 -5.00 -4.27 -25.62
CA MET A 73 -5.10 -3.81 -24.23
C MET A 73 -6.31 -2.89 -23.98
N ASN A 74 -6.74 -2.12 -24.98
CA ASN A 74 -7.95 -1.31 -24.86
C ASN A 74 -9.22 -2.10 -25.15
N GLY A 75 -9.15 -3.19 -25.93
CA GLY A 75 -10.30 -4.08 -26.17
C GLY A 75 -10.75 -4.75 -24.89
N ASN A 76 -9.81 -5.15 -24.04
CA ASN A 76 -10.08 -5.84 -22.79
C ASN A 76 -10.45 -4.86 -21.64
N GLY A 77 -11.63 -5.05 -21.05
CA GLY A 77 -12.13 -4.23 -19.93
C GLY A 77 -11.31 -4.37 -18.64
N ALA A 78 -10.74 -5.55 -18.37
CA ALA A 78 -9.94 -5.80 -17.18
C ALA A 78 -8.55 -5.15 -17.25
N THR A 79 -7.92 -5.14 -18.43
CA THR A 79 -6.67 -4.39 -18.66
C THR A 79 -6.89 -2.89 -18.59
N ARG A 80 -7.99 -2.38 -19.15
CA ARG A 80 -8.42 -0.99 -18.97
C ARG A 80 -8.63 -0.65 -17.50
N ALA A 81 -9.34 -1.51 -16.76
CA ALA A 81 -9.55 -1.31 -15.33
C ALA A 81 -8.21 -1.16 -14.60
N LEU A 82 -7.24 -2.05 -14.85
CA LEU A 82 -5.99 -2.09 -14.09
C LEU A 82 -4.98 -1.00 -14.50
N PHE A 83 -4.78 -0.80 -15.80
CA PHE A 83 -3.74 0.08 -16.34
C PHE A 83 -4.27 1.43 -16.84
N GLY A 84 -5.57 1.51 -17.15
CA GLY A 84 -6.19 2.65 -17.81
C GLY A 84 -6.22 2.48 -19.32
N THR A 85 -6.67 3.54 -20.00
CA THR A 85 -6.71 3.56 -21.46
C THR A 85 -5.34 3.90 -22.03
N ALA A 86 -4.85 3.11 -22.98
CA ALA A 86 -3.69 3.47 -23.77
C ALA A 86 -4.09 4.51 -24.83
N PHE A 87 -3.65 5.76 -24.66
CA PHE A 87 -4.02 6.87 -25.55
C PHE A 87 -3.11 7.00 -26.79
N GLY A 88 -2.00 6.26 -26.88
CA GLY A 88 -1.08 6.29 -28.00
C GLY A 88 -0.13 5.09 -28.00
N ASP A 89 0.55 4.88 -29.13
CA ASP A 89 1.46 3.74 -29.41
C ASP A 89 2.94 4.12 -29.38
N SER A 90 3.26 5.38 -29.04
CA SER A 90 4.62 5.80 -28.75
C SER A 90 5.16 5.07 -27.51
N LEU A 91 6.47 4.85 -27.43
CA LEU A 91 7.08 4.23 -26.25
C LEU A 91 6.80 5.03 -24.96
N GLY A 92 6.74 6.37 -25.08
CA GLY A 92 6.31 7.24 -23.98
C GLY A 92 4.87 6.98 -23.54
N ALA A 93 3.93 6.92 -24.48
CA ALA A 93 2.51 6.67 -24.18
C ALA A 93 2.28 5.26 -23.60
N LEU A 94 2.94 4.24 -24.15
CA LEU A 94 2.89 2.87 -23.61
C LEU A 94 3.52 2.76 -22.22
N THR A 95 4.57 3.54 -21.95
CA THR A 95 5.14 3.64 -20.60
C THR A 95 4.13 4.24 -19.62
N VAL A 96 3.44 5.31 -20.01
CA VAL A 96 2.37 5.92 -19.19
C VAL A 96 1.25 4.92 -18.93
N TRP A 97 0.78 4.22 -19.95
CA TRP A 97 -0.24 3.18 -19.80
C TRP A 97 0.22 2.10 -18.82
N ARG A 98 1.45 1.62 -18.97
CA ARG A 98 1.94 0.49 -18.17
C ARG A 98 2.18 0.84 -16.70
N VAL A 99 2.70 2.03 -16.41
CA VAL A 99 3.14 2.38 -15.04
C VAL A 99 2.54 3.67 -14.47
N GLY A 100 1.88 4.51 -15.27
CA GLY A 100 1.42 5.85 -14.86
C GLY A 100 0.43 5.84 -13.68
N ALA A 101 -0.57 4.95 -13.72
CA ALA A 101 -1.52 4.78 -12.61
C ALA A 101 -0.79 4.36 -11.32
N PHE A 102 0.16 3.43 -11.40
CA PHE A 102 0.95 3.01 -10.25
C PHE A 102 1.84 4.13 -9.71
N LEU A 103 2.51 4.89 -10.59
CA LEU A 103 3.37 6.01 -10.19
C LEU A 103 2.58 7.06 -9.39
N THR A 104 1.38 7.43 -9.83
CA THR A 104 0.52 8.41 -9.14
C THR A 104 0.02 7.88 -7.79
N VAL A 105 -0.41 6.61 -7.72
CA VAL A 105 -0.83 5.95 -6.47
C VAL A 105 0.31 5.85 -5.47
N PHE A 106 1.49 5.42 -5.90
CA PHE A 106 2.64 5.30 -5.01
C PHE A 106 3.19 6.66 -4.56
N ALA A 107 3.13 7.69 -5.41
CA ALA A 107 3.43 9.07 -5.00
C ALA A 107 2.43 9.57 -3.93
N ALA A 108 1.16 9.22 -4.05
CA ALA A 108 0.14 9.49 -3.04
C ALA A 108 0.42 8.78 -1.71
N ILE A 109 0.78 7.49 -1.75
CA ILE A 109 1.15 6.69 -0.57
C ILE A 109 2.41 7.24 0.10
N MET A 110 3.45 7.58 -0.67
CA MET A 110 4.65 8.22 -0.15
C MET A 110 4.29 9.52 0.59
N SER A 111 3.47 10.35 -0.05
CA SER A 111 3.09 11.67 0.48
C SER A 111 2.28 11.57 1.78
N LEU A 112 1.27 10.70 1.85
CA LEU A 112 0.50 10.52 3.08
C LEU A 112 1.36 9.97 4.23
N LEU A 113 2.30 9.05 3.95
CA LEU A 113 3.19 8.50 4.96
C LEU A 113 4.12 9.57 5.54
N ILE A 114 4.72 10.40 4.68
CA ILE A 114 5.60 11.51 5.10
C ILE A 114 4.79 12.54 5.91
N VAL A 115 3.62 12.98 5.42
CA VAL A 115 2.81 13.97 6.14
C VAL A 115 2.45 13.48 7.53
N ILE A 116 1.90 12.26 7.64
CA ILE A 116 1.42 11.76 8.94
C ILE A 116 2.58 11.50 9.90
N ARG A 117 3.72 11.04 9.37
CA ARG A 117 4.94 10.81 10.16
C ARG A 117 5.49 12.09 10.78
N HIS A 118 5.47 13.21 10.06
CA HIS A 118 5.98 14.50 10.55
C HIS A 118 4.90 15.41 11.13
N THR A 119 3.68 14.90 11.32
CA THR A 119 2.59 15.62 11.99
C THR A 119 2.04 14.79 13.13
N ARG A 120 1.02 13.97 12.88
CA ARG A 120 0.28 13.28 13.94
C ARG A 120 1.11 12.26 14.71
N GLU A 121 2.08 11.61 14.07
CA GLU A 121 2.98 10.70 14.78
C GLU A 121 3.92 11.44 15.75
N GLU A 122 4.37 12.65 15.42
CA GLU A 122 5.16 13.48 16.33
C GLU A 122 4.32 14.04 17.49
N GLU A 123 3.03 14.33 17.25
CA GLU A 123 2.08 14.67 18.31
C GLU A 123 1.79 13.47 19.23
N GLU A 124 1.50 12.30 18.67
CA GLU A 124 1.16 11.08 19.44
C GLU A 124 2.35 10.57 20.27
N THR A 125 3.58 10.81 19.83
CA THR A 125 4.81 10.43 20.58
C THR A 125 5.26 11.49 21.59
N GLY A 126 4.51 12.60 21.75
CA GLY A 126 4.83 13.70 22.67
C GLY A 126 6.03 14.57 22.24
N ARG A 127 6.72 14.22 21.15
CA ARG A 127 7.86 15.00 20.64
C ARG A 127 7.43 16.40 20.21
N GLN A 128 6.26 16.52 19.61
CA GLN A 128 5.72 17.82 19.20
C GLN A 128 5.46 18.74 20.39
N GLU A 129 5.08 18.21 21.56
CA GLU A 129 4.91 19.02 22.78
C GLU A 129 6.26 19.57 23.26
N ALA A 130 7.30 18.73 23.30
CA ALA A 130 8.65 19.17 23.61
C ALA A 130 9.16 20.23 22.62
N LEU A 131 8.92 20.06 21.32
CA LEU A 131 9.26 21.04 20.29
C LEU A 131 8.46 22.34 20.43
N SER A 132 7.21 22.26 20.86
CA SER A 132 6.35 23.45 21.07
C SER A 132 6.78 24.31 22.26
N SER A 133 7.56 23.75 23.20
CA SER A 133 8.20 24.52 24.29
C SER A 133 9.38 25.38 23.82
N CYS A 134 9.90 25.11 22.62
CA CYS A 134 10.96 25.89 21.99
C CYS A 134 10.37 27.06 21.16
N VAL A 135 11.24 27.85 20.52
CA VAL A 135 10.82 28.95 19.61
C VAL A 135 10.34 28.40 18.27
N VAL A 136 9.22 27.66 18.29
CA VAL A 136 8.59 27.04 17.12
C VAL A 136 7.16 27.55 17.00
N GLY A 137 6.82 28.10 15.84
CA GLY A 137 5.49 28.61 15.56
C GLY A 137 4.45 27.50 15.37
N ARG A 138 3.18 27.81 15.66
CA ARG A 138 2.07 26.83 15.61
C ARG A 138 1.92 26.14 14.25
N ARG A 139 2.25 26.82 13.14
CA ARG A 139 2.12 26.28 11.77
C ARG A 139 3.39 25.61 11.28
N ALA A 140 4.52 25.79 11.97
CA ALA A 140 5.84 25.36 11.49
C ALA A 140 5.95 23.85 11.27
N GLY A 141 5.35 23.03 12.15
CA GLY A 141 5.35 21.57 11.99
C GLY A 141 4.61 21.10 10.73
N LEU A 142 3.39 21.60 10.54
CA LEU A 142 2.60 21.29 9.34
C LEU A 142 3.29 21.80 8.06
N THR A 143 3.84 23.02 8.09
CA THR A 143 4.58 23.56 6.94
C THR A 143 5.83 22.75 6.62
N ALA A 144 6.61 22.34 7.63
CA ALA A 144 7.79 21.51 7.42
C ALA A 144 7.45 20.15 6.79
N ALA A 145 6.38 19.51 7.24
CA ALA A 145 5.88 18.26 6.67
C ALA A 145 5.44 18.43 5.20
N LEU A 146 4.64 19.46 4.91
CA LEU A 146 4.19 19.75 3.54
C LEU A 146 5.34 20.14 2.60
N LEU A 147 6.35 20.87 3.09
CA LEU A 147 7.55 21.19 2.32
C LEU A 147 8.40 19.94 2.04
N THR A 148 8.49 19.01 2.99
CA THR A 148 9.18 17.73 2.78
C THR A 148 8.50 16.93 1.68
N VAL A 149 7.16 16.88 1.69
CA VAL A 149 6.36 16.24 0.62
C VAL A 149 6.51 16.96 -0.72
N ALA A 150 6.55 18.30 -0.73
CA ALA A 150 6.80 19.06 -1.95
C ALA A 150 8.17 18.78 -2.55
N ILE A 151 9.22 18.66 -1.72
CA ILE A 151 10.57 18.28 -2.17
C ILE A 151 10.56 16.84 -2.73
N ALA A 152 9.90 15.90 -2.06
CA ALA A 152 9.82 14.51 -2.53
C ALA A 152 9.14 14.40 -3.88
N ASN A 153 7.95 15.00 -4.01
CA ASN A 153 7.17 14.97 -5.25
C ASN A 153 7.81 15.78 -6.36
N GLY A 154 8.46 16.91 -6.03
CA GLY A 154 9.27 17.66 -6.99
C GLY A 154 10.44 16.84 -7.53
N ALA A 155 11.14 16.12 -6.67
CA ALA A 155 12.22 15.22 -7.09
C ALA A 155 11.70 14.06 -7.96
N VAL A 156 10.57 13.44 -7.59
CA VAL A 156 9.91 12.42 -8.44
C VAL A 156 9.53 13.01 -9.80
N ALA A 157 8.87 14.16 -9.82
CA ALA A 157 8.44 14.82 -11.06
C ALA A 157 9.63 15.11 -11.99
N LEU A 158 10.72 15.64 -11.44
CA LEU A 158 11.95 15.93 -12.19
C LEU A 158 12.63 14.65 -12.68
N LEU A 159 12.71 13.59 -11.87
CA LEU A 159 13.31 12.33 -12.31
C LEU A 159 12.48 11.62 -13.38
N VAL A 160 11.16 11.62 -13.26
CA VAL A 160 10.26 11.05 -14.28
C VAL A 160 10.35 11.85 -15.57
N ALA A 161 10.28 13.18 -15.50
CA ALA A 161 10.40 14.04 -16.67
C ALA A 161 11.78 13.93 -17.34
N GLY A 162 12.87 13.93 -16.56
CA GLY A 162 14.22 13.74 -17.08
C GLY A 162 14.44 12.36 -17.67
N GLY A 163 13.92 11.32 -17.01
CA GLY A 163 14.03 9.93 -17.43
C GLY A 163 13.30 9.60 -18.73
N LEU A 164 12.25 10.34 -19.06
CA LEU A 164 11.46 10.17 -20.29
C LEU A 164 11.65 11.30 -21.30
N ALA A 165 12.53 12.27 -21.06
CA ALA A 165 12.71 13.43 -21.92
C ALA A 165 13.03 13.06 -23.38
N ALA A 166 13.79 11.97 -23.58
CA ALA A 166 14.14 11.44 -24.90
C ALA A 166 12.94 10.93 -25.70
N GLN A 167 11.82 10.61 -25.05
CA GLN A 167 10.58 10.14 -25.70
C GLN A 167 9.65 11.30 -26.09
N GLY A 168 9.97 12.54 -25.68
CA GLY A 168 9.16 13.74 -25.92
C GLY A 168 9.06 14.64 -24.68
N GLY A 169 9.59 15.86 -24.76
CA GLY A 169 9.69 16.76 -23.61
C GLY A 169 8.35 17.20 -23.00
N SER A 170 7.33 17.47 -23.83
CA SER A 170 5.99 17.87 -23.35
C SER A 170 5.33 16.76 -22.55
N GLY A 171 5.29 15.54 -23.09
CA GLY A 171 4.74 14.36 -22.44
C GLY A 171 5.51 14.00 -21.17
N ALA A 172 6.84 14.10 -21.18
CA ALA A 172 7.65 13.82 -20.01
C ALA A 172 7.34 14.79 -18.84
N VAL A 173 7.22 16.09 -19.14
CA VAL A 173 6.81 17.11 -18.16
C VAL A 173 5.38 16.89 -17.69
N ALA A 174 4.45 16.58 -18.59
CA ALA A 174 3.06 16.31 -18.24
C ALA A 174 2.95 15.11 -17.27
N LEU A 175 3.66 14.01 -17.53
CA LEU A 175 3.67 12.86 -16.63
C LEU A 175 4.33 13.20 -15.28
N GLY A 176 5.48 13.88 -15.30
CA GLY A 176 6.17 14.30 -14.08
C GLY A 176 5.26 15.15 -13.18
N LEU A 177 4.57 16.13 -13.77
CA LEU A 177 3.59 16.96 -13.05
C LEU A 177 2.37 16.17 -12.60
N ALA A 178 1.84 15.26 -13.42
CA ALA A 178 0.72 14.40 -13.04
C ALA A 178 1.05 13.58 -11.77
N VAL A 179 2.23 12.97 -11.72
CA VAL A 179 2.71 12.20 -10.56
C VAL A 179 2.95 13.11 -9.35
N GLY A 180 3.69 14.20 -9.53
CA GLY A 180 4.04 15.10 -8.43
C GLY A 180 2.84 15.83 -7.82
N LEU A 181 1.92 16.32 -8.65
CA LEU A 181 0.69 16.97 -8.19
C LEU A 181 -0.26 15.98 -7.52
N SER A 182 -0.36 14.74 -8.02
CA SER A 182 -1.16 13.70 -7.36
C SER A 182 -0.62 13.42 -5.96
N GLY A 183 0.69 13.30 -5.81
CA GLY A 183 1.34 13.17 -4.51
C GLY A 183 1.02 14.36 -3.59
N MET A 184 1.11 15.60 -4.09
CA MET A 184 0.75 16.79 -3.33
C MET A 184 -0.73 16.84 -2.91
N ALA A 185 -1.65 16.43 -3.79
CA ALA A 185 -3.07 16.40 -3.50
C ALA A 185 -3.39 15.42 -2.35
N PHE A 186 -2.87 14.19 -2.42
CA PHE A 186 -3.06 13.21 -1.34
C PHE A 186 -2.26 13.53 -0.08
N GLY A 187 -1.11 14.21 -0.19
CA GLY A 187 -0.40 14.79 0.95
C GLY A 187 -1.22 15.86 1.66
N GLY A 188 -1.91 16.73 0.91
CA GLY A 188 -2.85 17.70 1.45
C GLY A 188 -4.06 17.05 2.13
N LEU A 189 -4.66 16.02 1.52
CA LEU A 189 -5.73 15.24 2.16
C LEU A 189 -5.26 14.53 3.44
N ALA A 190 -4.04 14.01 3.45
CA ALA A 190 -3.43 13.42 4.64
C ALA A 190 -3.19 14.46 5.74
N ALA A 191 -2.83 15.69 5.37
CA ALA A 191 -2.71 16.79 6.32
C ALA A 191 -4.07 17.14 6.94
N VAL A 192 -5.15 17.15 6.15
CA VAL A 192 -6.52 17.31 6.68
C VAL A 192 -6.86 16.17 7.65
N ALA A 193 -6.62 14.92 7.27
CA ALA A 193 -6.86 13.76 8.14
C ALA A 193 -6.06 13.82 9.45
N ALA A 194 -4.82 14.31 9.39
CA ALA A 194 -3.96 14.52 10.56
C ALA A 194 -4.50 15.59 11.52
N GLN A 195 -5.18 16.63 11.02
CA GLN A 195 -5.83 17.63 11.88
C GLN A 195 -7.16 17.16 12.46
N LEU A 196 -7.88 16.30 11.73
CA LEU A 196 -9.20 15.82 12.13
C LEU A 196 -9.13 14.75 13.21
N THR A 197 -8.04 13.99 13.29
CA THR A 197 -7.95 12.77 14.12
C THR A 197 -6.88 12.85 15.19
N GLU A 198 -7.12 12.20 16.32
CA GLU A 198 -6.19 12.13 17.45
C GLU A 198 -5.12 11.03 17.30
N SER A 199 -5.29 10.10 16.36
CA SER A 199 -4.38 8.96 16.18
C SER A 199 -3.75 8.98 14.80
N ALA A 200 -2.42 8.85 14.74
CA ALA A 200 -1.69 8.71 13.50
C ALA A 200 -2.13 7.45 12.73
N ARG A 201 -2.61 6.42 13.44
CA ARG A 201 -3.17 5.22 12.80
C ARG A 201 -4.47 5.52 12.06
N LEU A 202 -5.38 6.26 12.68
CA LEU A 202 -6.65 6.63 12.06
C LEU A 202 -6.41 7.58 10.88
N ALA A 203 -5.50 8.55 11.03
CA ALA A 203 -5.08 9.43 9.93
C ALA A 203 -4.54 8.64 8.73
N ARG A 204 -3.67 7.64 8.95
CA ARG A 204 -3.14 6.77 7.88
C ARG A 204 -4.25 5.97 7.23
N GLY A 205 -5.15 5.39 8.02
CA GLY A 205 -6.29 4.62 7.53
C GLY A 205 -7.23 5.45 6.64
N LEU A 206 -7.61 6.65 7.08
CA LEU A 206 -8.47 7.56 6.29
C LEU A 206 -7.78 8.03 5.01
N SER A 207 -6.50 8.36 5.08
CA SER A 207 -5.73 8.80 3.91
C SER A 207 -5.55 7.67 2.89
N ALA A 208 -5.24 6.45 3.36
CA ALA A 208 -5.15 5.27 2.52
C ALA A 208 -6.52 4.91 1.90
N ALA A 209 -7.61 5.04 2.66
CA ALA A 209 -8.96 4.85 2.14
C ALA A 209 -9.29 5.88 1.05
N ALA A 210 -8.88 7.14 1.19
CA ALA A 210 -9.07 8.15 0.15
C ALA A 210 -8.33 7.79 -1.15
N VAL A 211 -7.09 7.30 -1.06
CA VAL A 211 -6.33 6.78 -2.22
C VAL A 211 -7.05 5.57 -2.83
N GLY A 212 -7.47 4.62 -1.99
CA GLY A 212 -8.17 3.42 -2.44
C GLY A 212 -9.49 3.72 -3.15
N VAL A 213 -10.32 4.60 -2.60
CA VAL A 213 -11.58 5.05 -3.21
C VAL A 213 -11.31 5.75 -4.54
N ALA A 214 -10.34 6.66 -4.59
CA ALA A 214 -9.95 7.31 -5.84
C ALA A 214 -9.51 6.28 -6.90
N PHE A 215 -8.72 5.29 -6.51
CA PHE A 215 -8.26 4.24 -7.42
C PHE A 215 -9.45 3.39 -7.90
N VAL A 216 -10.35 2.96 -7.02
CA VAL A 216 -11.55 2.18 -7.39
C VAL A 216 -12.48 2.94 -8.33
N LEU A 217 -12.73 4.23 -8.07
CA LEU A 217 -13.52 5.06 -8.97
C LEU A 217 -12.89 5.15 -10.37
N ARG A 218 -11.56 5.30 -10.44
CA ARG A 218 -10.82 5.29 -11.71
C ARG A 218 -10.99 3.95 -12.43
N MET A 219 -10.66 2.84 -11.77
CA MET A 219 -10.73 1.51 -12.38
C MET A 219 -12.14 1.15 -12.85
N ALA A 220 -13.16 1.45 -12.04
CA ALA A 220 -14.55 1.19 -12.39
C ALA A 220 -15.00 2.04 -13.59
N GLY A 221 -14.51 3.27 -13.70
CA GLY A 221 -14.78 4.12 -14.86
C GLY A 221 -14.08 3.63 -16.13
N ASP A 222 -12.82 3.22 -16.03
CA ASP A 222 -12.06 2.72 -17.19
C ASP A 222 -12.56 1.36 -17.68
N ALA A 223 -13.11 0.54 -16.78
CA ALA A 223 -13.77 -0.71 -17.12
C ALA A 223 -15.13 -0.52 -17.81
N ALA A 224 -15.89 0.49 -17.39
CA ALA A 224 -17.29 0.67 -17.79
C ALA A 224 -17.47 1.30 -19.18
N GLU A 225 -16.49 2.04 -19.69
CA GLU A 225 -16.62 2.75 -20.96
C GLU A 225 -15.47 2.44 -21.91
N ASP A 226 -15.80 2.28 -23.19
CA ASP A 226 -14.81 2.24 -24.28
C ASP A 226 -14.00 3.53 -24.32
N GLY A 227 -12.76 3.46 -23.83
CA GLY A 227 -11.80 4.55 -23.75
C GLY A 227 -11.50 5.25 -25.08
N THR A 228 -11.94 4.66 -26.20
CA THR A 228 -11.89 5.23 -27.56
C THR A 228 -12.90 6.37 -27.79
N LYS A 229 -13.94 6.52 -26.97
CA LYS A 229 -14.95 7.61 -27.12
C LYS A 229 -14.54 8.94 -26.49
N GLY A 230 -13.36 9.01 -25.86
CA GLY A 230 -12.64 10.26 -25.63
C GLY A 230 -13.16 11.20 -24.53
N SER A 231 -14.40 11.04 -24.05
CA SER A 231 -14.99 11.83 -22.94
C SER A 231 -14.69 11.26 -21.56
N GLY A 232 -14.51 9.94 -21.44
CA GLY A 232 -14.22 9.28 -20.18
C GLY A 232 -15.43 9.15 -19.25
N HIS A 233 -15.50 8.04 -18.52
CA HIS A 233 -16.64 7.75 -17.67
C HIS A 233 -16.72 8.72 -16.49
N VAL A 234 -17.94 9.04 -16.03
CA VAL A 234 -18.16 9.97 -14.90
C VAL A 234 -17.38 9.51 -13.66
N LEU A 235 -17.24 8.20 -13.46
CA LEU A 235 -16.48 7.64 -12.34
C LEU A 235 -14.98 7.97 -12.41
N THR A 236 -14.36 7.94 -13.59
CA THR A 236 -12.95 8.33 -13.76
C THR A 236 -12.78 9.83 -13.47
N TRP A 237 -13.76 10.66 -13.84
CA TRP A 237 -13.76 12.10 -13.52
C TRP A 237 -14.00 12.45 -12.06
N LEU A 238 -14.60 11.55 -11.26
CA LEU A 238 -14.70 11.71 -9.81
C LEU A 238 -13.36 11.40 -9.10
N SER A 239 -12.43 10.75 -9.80
CA SER A 239 -11.14 10.36 -9.24
C SER A 239 -10.06 11.40 -9.52
N PRO A 240 -9.36 11.91 -8.48
CA PRO A 240 -8.16 12.72 -8.68
C PRO A 240 -7.06 11.98 -9.44
N LEU A 241 -7.03 10.64 -9.36
CA LEU A 241 -6.10 9.81 -10.13
C LEU A 241 -6.51 9.71 -11.61
N GLY A 242 -7.83 9.76 -11.90
CA GLY A 242 -8.34 9.83 -13.27
C GLY A 242 -8.00 11.15 -13.97
N TRP A 243 -7.93 12.27 -13.24
CA TRP A 243 -7.47 13.54 -13.81
C TRP A 243 -6.01 13.46 -14.29
N ALA A 244 -5.16 12.72 -13.57
CA ALA A 244 -3.77 12.50 -13.95
C ALA A 244 -3.65 11.68 -15.25
N GLU A 245 -4.53 10.69 -15.43
CA GLU A 245 -4.64 9.91 -16.67
C GLU A 245 -5.12 10.77 -17.85
N TYR A 246 -6.15 11.60 -17.64
CA TYR A 246 -6.67 12.49 -18.69
C TYR A 246 -5.76 13.66 -19.06
N ALA A 247 -4.64 13.85 -18.36
CA ALA A 247 -3.57 14.72 -18.86
C ALA A 247 -2.95 14.19 -20.16
N ARG A 248 -3.14 12.90 -20.48
CA ARG A 248 -2.66 12.21 -21.69
C ARG A 248 -1.21 12.50 -22.06
N PRO A 249 -0.25 12.27 -21.14
CA PRO A 249 1.16 12.45 -21.46
C PRO A 249 1.56 11.58 -22.67
N PHE A 250 2.23 12.17 -23.67
CA PHE A 250 2.63 11.53 -24.93
C PHE A 250 1.49 11.15 -25.90
N ALA A 251 0.27 11.64 -25.67
CA ALA A 251 -0.91 11.34 -26.48
C ALA A 251 -1.88 12.53 -26.58
N ALA A 252 -1.34 13.67 -27.01
CA ALA A 252 -1.98 15.00 -27.03
C ALA A 252 -2.27 15.53 -25.62
N GLU A 253 -1.26 16.15 -25.01
CA GLU A 253 -1.30 16.60 -23.62
C GLU A 253 -2.46 17.56 -23.37
N ARG A 254 -3.29 17.21 -22.38
CA ARG A 254 -4.30 18.09 -21.83
C ARG A 254 -3.76 18.65 -20.52
N TRP A 255 -3.45 19.94 -20.48
CA TRP A 255 -2.86 20.56 -19.29
C TRP A 255 -3.89 20.93 -18.22
N TRP A 256 -5.14 21.14 -18.63
CA TRP A 256 -6.19 21.60 -17.73
C TRP A 256 -6.59 20.58 -16.63
N PRO A 257 -6.57 19.23 -16.83
CA PRO A 257 -6.82 18.28 -15.73
C PRO A 257 -5.77 18.37 -14.61
N LEU A 258 -4.53 18.76 -14.95
CA LEU A 258 -3.50 19.02 -13.94
C LEU A 258 -3.87 20.21 -13.04
N LEU A 259 -4.61 21.20 -13.58
CA LEU A 259 -5.14 22.30 -12.76
C LEU A 259 -6.15 21.79 -11.74
N LEU A 260 -6.98 20.79 -12.05
CA LEU A 260 -7.90 20.20 -11.08
C LEU A 260 -7.14 19.55 -9.90
N ILE A 261 -6.07 18.81 -10.21
CA ILE A 261 -5.21 18.20 -9.18
C ILE A 261 -4.54 19.28 -8.33
N ALA A 262 -4.03 20.34 -8.96
CA ALA A 262 -3.43 21.48 -8.27
C ALA A 262 -4.43 22.22 -7.37
N VAL A 263 -5.67 22.42 -7.83
CA VAL A 263 -6.76 23.00 -7.04
C VAL A 263 -7.10 22.12 -5.84
N LEU A 264 -7.20 20.80 -6.02
CA LEU A 264 -7.43 19.86 -4.92
C LEU A 264 -6.30 19.92 -3.88
N ALA A 265 -5.04 19.97 -4.32
CA ALA A 265 -3.89 20.13 -3.43
C ALA A 265 -3.96 21.46 -2.67
N ALA A 266 -4.19 22.57 -3.35
CA ALA A 266 -4.30 23.89 -2.72
C ALA A 266 -5.49 23.98 -1.75
N ALA A 267 -6.64 23.42 -2.11
CA ALA A 267 -7.85 23.40 -1.29
C ALA A 267 -7.64 22.55 -0.02
N SER A 268 -7.13 21.32 -0.16
CA SER A 268 -6.87 20.44 0.98
C SER A 268 -5.80 21.00 1.92
N ILE A 269 -4.71 21.58 1.39
CA ILE A 269 -3.69 22.27 2.18
C ILE A 269 -4.28 23.48 2.92
N SER A 270 -5.10 24.30 2.24
CA SER A 270 -5.79 25.44 2.85
C SER A 270 -6.71 25.02 4.00
N VAL A 271 -7.47 23.94 3.80
CA VAL A 271 -8.31 23.34 4.85
C VAL A 271 -7.45 22.87 6.02
N ALA A 272 -6.34 22.19 5.76
CA ALA A 272 -5.44 21.73 6.81
C ALA A 272 -4.87 22.88 7.65
N TYR A 273 -4.46 24.00 7.03
CA TYR A 273 -4.01 25.19 7.77
C TYR A 273 -5.12 25.87 8.56
N SER A 274 -6.33 25.94 8.01
CA SER A 274 -7.50 26.49 8.72
C SER A 274 -7.82 25.66 9.98
N LEU A 275 -7.79 24.34 9.86
CA LEU A 275 -7.99 23.41 10.98
C LEU A 275 -6.85 23.52 12.01
N ALA A 276 -5.60 23.54 11.58
CA ALA A 276 -4.43 23.67 12.46
C ALA A 276 -4.41 25.00 13.23
N GLY A 277 -4.97 26.08 12.67
CA GLY A 277 -5.09 27.36 13.36
C GLY A 277 -6.10 27.36 14.51
N ARG A 278 -7.14 26.52 14.41
CA ARG A 278 -8.27 26.45 15.36
C ARG A 278 -8.12 25.35 16.41
N ARG A 279 -7.14 24.45 16.25
CA ARG A 279 -6.90 23.28 17.11
C ARG A 279 -5.68 23.52 18.01
N ASP A 280 -5.79 23.13 19.27
CA ASP A 280 -4.63 23.07 20.16
C ASP A 280 -3.85 21.77 19.97
N VAL A 281 -2.57 21.77 20.38
CA VAL A 281 -1.69 20.59 20.25
C VAL A 281 -2.31 19.41 21.00
N GLY A 282 -2.29 18.22 20.39
CA GLY A 282 -2.87 17.00 20.96
C GLY A 282 -4.39 16.87 20.78
N ALA A 283 -5.14 17.97 20.72
CA ALA A 283 -6.60 17.97 20.52
C ALA A 283 -6.98 17.42 19.12
N SER A 284 -8.24 17.08 18.90
CA SER A 284 -8.78 16.77 17.56
C SER A 284 -10.19 17.29 17.39
N PHE A 285 -10.62 17.51 16.14
CA PHE A 285 -12.00 17.93 15.85
C PHE A 285 -13.00 16.79 16.01
N TYR A 286 -12.57 15.55 15.80
CA TYR A 286 -13.34 14.38 16.16
C TYR A 286 -12.98 13.91 17.55
N ALA A 287 -13.73 14.42 18.54
CA ALA A 287 -13.56 14.01 19.93
C ALA A 287 -13.49 12.47 20.04
N THR A 288 -12.44 11.97 20.67
CA THR A 288 -12.38 10.58 21.08
C THR A 288 -13.56 10.32 22.00
N ARG A 289 -14.57 9.59 21.51
CA ARG A 289 -15.75 9.26 22.32
C ARG A 289 -15.25 8.58 23.59
N PRO A 290 -15.61 9.09 24.80
CA PRO A 290 -15.34 8.33 26.01
C PRO A 290 -16.00 6.98 25.79
N GLY A 291 -15.20 5.91 25.85
CA GLY A 291 -15.70 4.57 25.58
C GLY A 291 -16.92 4.26 26.46
N PRO A 292 -17.67 3.18 26.16
CA PRO A 292 -18.79 2.77 26.99
C PRO A 292 -18.40 2.74 28.49
N ARG A 293 -19.30 3.22 29.37
CA ARG A 293 -19.06 3.32 30.82
C ARG A 293 -18.57 2.01 31.46
N ALA A 294 -18.96 0.88 30.88
CA ALA A 294 -18.46 -0.44 31.24
C ALA A 294 -17.82 -1.09 30.02
N ALA A 295 -16.70 -1.78 30.23
CA ALA A 295 -16.09 -2.62 29.21
C ALA A 295 -17.10 -3.72 28.80
N GLY A 296 -17.36 -3.83 27.49
CA GLY A 296 -18.18 -4.93 26.96
C GLY A 296 -17.58 -6.30 27.28
N PRO A 297 -18.36 -7.39 27.20
CA PRO A 297 -17.92 -8.72 27.60
C PRO A 297 -16.64 -9.19 26.91
N PHE A 298 -16.43 -8.78 25.66
CA PHE A 298 -15.21 -9.08 24.91
C PHE A 298 -13.97 -8.40 25.49
N LEU A 299 -14.06 -7.24 26.15
CA LEU A 299 -12.91 -6.53 26.72
C LEU A 299 -12.56 -6.94 28.17
N LYS A 300 -13.18 -8.01 28.68
CA LYS A 300 -12.89 -8.55 30.03
C LYS A 300 -11.51 -9.23 30.15
N GLY A 301 -10.74 -9.32 29.06
CA GLY A 301 -9.43 -9.96 29.08
C GLY A 301 -8.54 -9.57 27.91
N VAL A 302 -7.30 -10.04 27.98
CA VAL A 302 -6.20 -9.65 27.08
C VAL A 302 -6.46 -10.09 25.63
N PHE A 303 -7.17 -11.19 25.41
CA PHE A 303 -7.59 -11.63 24.07
C PHE A 303 -8.53 -10.65 23.37
N GLY A 304 -9.48 -10.06 24.11
CA GLY A 304 -10.34 -9.04 23.53
C GLY A 304 -9.63 -7.73 23.25
N LEU A 305 -8.67 -7.37 24.09
CA LEU A 305 -7.78 -6.24 23.83
C LEU A 305 -6.96 -6.49 22.55
N GLY A 306 -6.35 -7.66 22.42
CA GLY A 306 -5.64 -8.09 21.22
C GLY A 306 -6.51 -8.00 19.96
N TRP A 307 -7.74 -8.52 20.03
CA TRP A 307 -8.71 -8.40 18.93
C TRP A 307 -9.02 -6.95 18.58
N ARG A 308 -9.31 -6.11 19.59
CA ARG A 308 -9.61 -4.69 19.37
C ARG A 308 -8.45 -3.96 18.70
N LEU A 309 -7.21 -4.28 19.05
CA LEU A 309 -6.01 -3.65 18.51
C LEU A 309 -5.71 -4.07 17.07
N GLN A 310 -6.02 -5.32 16.69
CA GLN A 310 -5.67 -5.87 15.38
C GLN A 310 -6.82 -5.91 14.38
N ARG A 311 -8.09 -5.92 14.81
CA ARG A 311 -9.26 -6.06 13.92
C ARG A 311 -9.30 -5.04 12.79
N GLY A 312 -8.85 -3.81 13.02
CA GLY A 312 -8.83 -2.76 11.99
C GLY A 312 -7.79 -3.05 10.90
N ALA A 313 -6.61 -3.54 11.29
CA ALA A 313 -5.58 -3.97 10.34
C ALA A 313 -6.05 -5.20 9.57
N LEU A 314 -6.58 -6.21 10.26
CA LEU A 314 -7.13 -7.41 9.63
C LEU A 314 -8.24 -7.06 8.62
N ALA A 315 -9.19 -6.19 8.98
CA ALA A 315 -10.24 -5.75 8.08
C ALA A 315 -9.69 -5.06 6.83
N GLY A 316 -8.65 -4.21 6.98
CA GLY A 316 -7.97 -3.59 5.84
C GLY A 316 -7.31 -4.61 4.91
N TRP A 317 -6.64 -5.63 5.45
CA TRP A 317 -6.03 -6.70 4.67
C TRP A 317 -7.07 -7.59 3.99
N VAL A 318 -8.15 -7.94 4.68
CA VAL A 318 -9.29 -8.66 4.09
C VAL A 318 -9.87 -7.85 2.92
N ALA A 319 -10.15 -6.56 3.11
CA ALA A 319 -10.67 -5.71 2.04
C ALA A 319 -9.69 -5.64 0.85
N GLY A 320 -8.38 -5.49 1.11
CA GLY A 320 -7.36 -5.49 0.08
C GLY A 320 -7.28 -6.80 -0.71
N PHE A 321 -7.44 -7.95 -0.06
CA PHE A 321 -7.42 -9.26 -0.71
C PHE A 321 -8.73 -9.61 -1.42
N VAL A 322 -9.89 -9.17 -0.90
CA VAL A 322 -11.16 -9.20 -1.67
C VAL A 322 -10.96 -8.43 -2.97
N PHE A 323 -10.40 -7.23 -2.87
CA PHE A 323 -10.19 -6.35 -3.99
C PHE A 323 -9.21 -6.94 -5.02
N ALA A 324 -8.06 -7.45 -4.56
CA ALA A 324 -7.08 -8.12 -5.41
C ALA A 324 -7.63 -9.39 -6.07
N GLY A 325 -8.35 -10.22 -5.30
CA GLY A 325 -8.99 -11.43 -5.81
C GLY A 325 -10.03 -11.11 -6.89
N ALA A 326 -10.86 -10.08 -6.67
CA ALA A 326 -11.84 -9.63 -7.66
C ALA A 326 -11.18 -9.14 -8.96
N ILE A 327 -10.10 -8.36 -8.88
CA ILE A 327 -9.33 -7.94 -10.07
C ILE A 327 -8.76 -9.15 -10.80
N PHE A 328 -8.04 -10.01 -10.09
CA PHE A 328 -7.37 -11.16 -10.70
C PHE A 328 -8.37 -12.15 -11.31
N GLY A 329 -9.54 -12.31 -10.69
CA GLY A 329 -10.65 -13.08 -11.24
C GLY A 329 -11.30 -12.41 -12.45
N ALA A 330 -11.39 -11.08 -12.50
CA ALA A 330 -11.89 -10.37 -13.68
C ALA A 330 -10.92 -10.42 -14.86
N ILE A 331 -9.60 -10.46 -14.59
CA ILE A 331 -8.57 -10.54 -15.64
C ILE A 331 -8.60 -11.89 -16.36
N SER A 332 -9.09 -12.97 -15.74
CA SER A 332 -9.08 -14.29 -16.37
C SER A 332 -9.97 -14.39 -17.61
N ASP A 333 -11.01 -13.57 -17.71
CA ASP A 333 -11.89 -13.46 -18.89
C ASP A 333 -11.09 -13.05 -20.15
N GLY A 334 -10.07 -12.21 -19.97
CA GLY A 334 -9.26 -11.72 -21.07
C GLY A 334 -8.11 -12.62 -21.50
N ALA A 335 -7.77 -13.65 -20.70
CA ALA A 335 -6.66 -14.54 -21.03
C ALA A 335 -6.96 -15.36 -22.30
N ASP A 336 -8.21 -15.73 -22.52
CA ASP A 336 -8.66 -16.46 -23.71
C ASP A 336 -8.63 -15.57 -24.96
N ASP A 337 -8.95 -14.28 -24.84
CA ASP A 337 -8.88 -13.29 -25.92
C ASP A 337 -7.45 -12.90 -26.33
N PHE A 338 -6.45 -13.09 -25.46
CA PHE A 338 -5.03 -12.86 -25.77
C PHE A 338 -4.39 -14.01 -26.56
N LEU A 339 -5.05 -15.16 -26.65
CA LEU A 339 -4.55 -16.32 -27.38
C LEU A 339 -4.84 -16.15 -28.87
N GLY A 340 -4.01 -15.34 -29.53
CA GLY A 340 -4.05 -15.21 -30.98
C GLY A 340 -3.90 -16.57 -31.68
N ASP A 341 -4.48 -16.69 -32.87
CA ASP A 341 -4.60 -17.94 -33.64
C ASP A 341 -3.30 -18.33 -34.38
N SER A 342 -2.15 -18.17 -33.72
CA SER A 342 -0.84 -18.52 -34.28
C SER A 342 -0.43 -19.94 -33.90
N ASP A 343 0.22 -20.65 -34.83
CA ASP A 343 0.68 -22.03 -34.60
C ASP A 343 1.67 -22.14 -33.42
N GLN A 344 2.44 -21.07 -33.15
CA GLN A 344 3.35 -20.98 -32.02
C GLN A 344 2.61 -20.88 -30.68
N THR A 345 1.48 -20.15 -30.64
CA THR A 345 0.62 -20.05 -29.45
C THR A 345 0.01 -21.41 -29.13
N ARG A 346 -0.46 -22.14 -30.17
CA ARG A 346 -1.02 -23.49 -30.02
C ARG A 346 0.00 -24.49 -29.50
N GLU A 347 1.25 -24.49 -30.01
CA GLU A 347 2.30 -25.39 -29.53
C GLU A 347 2.68 -25.12 -28.06
N ILE A 348 2.71 -23.85 -27.64
CA ILE A 348 2.96 -23.48 -26.24
C ILE A 348 1.82 -23.94 -25.33
N ILE A 349 0.56 -23.73 -25.76
CA ILE A 349 -0.62 -24.20 -25.04
C ILE A 349 -0.61 -25.72 -24.90
N GLU A 350 -0.32 -26.46 -25.97
CA GLU A 350 -0.25 -27.93 -25.95
C GLU A 350 0.84 -28.44 -25.01
N ARG A 351 2.04 -27.84 -25.05
CA ARG A 351 3.14 -28.18 -24.13
C ARG A 351 2.81 -27.89 -22.66
N MET A 352 1.94 -26.92 -22.40
CA MET A 352 1.48 -26.56 -21.05
C MET A 352 0.32 -27.43 -20.57
N GLY A 353 -0.14 -28.41 -21.35
CA GLY A 353 -1.27 -29.28 -20.99
C GLY A 353 -2.63 -28.76 -21.47
N GLY A 354 -2.66 -27.93 -22.51
CA GLY A 354 -3.87 -27.32 -23.07
C GLY A 354 -4.30 -26.05 -22.33
N ALA A 355 -5.44 -25.48 -22.73
CA ALA A 355 -6.01 -24.27 -22.13
C ALA A 355 -6.22 -24.41 -20.61
N GLN A 356 -6.59 -25.61 -20.16
CA GLN A 356 -6.74 -25.91 -18.74
C GLN A 356 -5.42 -25.81 -17.97
N GLY A 357 -4.31 -26.29 -18.53
CA GLY A 357 -2.98 -26.17 -17.92
C GLY A 357 -2.48 -24.73 -17.84
N LEU A 358 -2.78 -23.90 -18.86
CA LEU A 358 -2.49 -22.46 -18.83
C LEU A 358 -3.29 -21.75 -17.74
N ASN A 359 -4.58 -22.06 -17.61
CA ASN A 359 -5.45 -21.50 -16.57
C ASN A 359 -5.00 -21.93 -15.17
N ASP A 360 -4.66 -23.20 -14.97
CA ASP A 360 -4.14 -23.71 -13.71
C ASP A 360 -2.80 -23.04 -13.34
N ALA A 361 -1.92 -22.79 -14.31
CA ALA A 361 -0.66 -22.07 -14.11
C ALA A 361 -0.87 -20.58 -13.77
N PHE A 362 -1.83 -19.92 -14.42
CA PHE A 362 -2.23 -18.55 -14.12
C PHE A 362 -2.77 -18.43 -12.69
N LEU A 363 -3.72 -19.30 -12.32
CA LEU A 363 -4.32 -19.32 -10.98
C LEU A 363 -3.28 -19.64 -9.90
N ALA A 364 -2.40 -20.62 -10.14
CA ALA A 364 -1.31 -20.94 -9.23
C ALA A 364 -0.37 -19.74 -9.01
N SER A 365 -0.09 -18.99 -10.07
CA SER A 365 0.74 -17.78 -10.00
C SER A 365 0.06 -16.67 -9.20
N MET A 366 -1.22 -16.42 -9.43
CA MET A 366 -2.02 -15.42 -8.69
C MET A 366 -2.09 -15.77 -7.20
N VAL A 367 -2.40 -17.02 -6.88
CA VAL A 367 -2.43 -17.53 -5.51
C VAL A 367 -1.05 -17.42 -4.84
N GLY A 368 0.02 -17.77 -5.55
CA GLY A 368 1.40 -17.63 -5.05
C GLY A 368 1.78 -16.18 -4.74
N ILE A 369 1.38 -15.24 -5.60
CA ILE A 369 1.57 -13.79 -5.37
C ILE A 369 0.82 -13.35 -4.10
N LEU A 370 -0.46 -13.73 -3.98
CA LEU A 370 -1.28 -13.40 -2.80
C LEU A 370 -0.68 -13.98 -1.51
N GLY A 371 -0.28 -15.26 -1.53
CA GLY A 371 0.37 -15.92 -0.39
C GLY A 371 1.67 -15.22 0.02
N THR A 372 2.50 -14.86 -0.95
CA THR A 372 3.78 -14.18 -0.72
C THR A 372 3.57 -12.77 -0.14
N ILE A 373 2.65 -11.99 -0.69
CA ILE A 373 2.29 -10.66 -0.17
C ILE A 373 1.77 -10.76 1.27
N LEU A 374 1.01 -11.81 1.59
CA LEU A 374 0.40 -11.97 2.91
C LEU A 374 1.44 -12.15 4.04
N THR A 375 2.68 -12.51 3.71
CA THR A 375 3.77 -12.52 4.69
C THR A 375 4.01 -11.13 5.31
N VAL A 376 3.73 -10.05 4.56
CA VAL A 376 3.78 -8.65 5.05
C VAL A 376 2.79 -8.45 6.20
N TYR A 377 1.54 -8.90 6.03
CA TYR A 377 0.52 -8.82 7.07
C TYR A 377 0.94 -9.61 8.31
N SER A 378 1.33 -10.86 8.10
CA SER A 378 1.74 -11.78 9.14
C SER A 378 2.89 -11.22 9.99
N ALA A 379 3.98 -10.75 9.35
CA ALA A 379 5.11 -10.14 10.04
C ALA A 379 4.69 -8.85 10.77
N SER A 380 3.92 -7.97 10.12
CA SER A 380 3.41 -6.74 10.74
C SER A 380 2.55 -7.02 11.98
N SER A 381 1.72 -8.06 11.91
CA SER A 381 0.84 -8.50 12.99
C SER A 381 1.62 -8.97 14.20
N VAL A 382 2.72 -9.71 13.99
CA VAL A 382 3.62 -10.15 15.06
C VAL A 382 4.47 -9.00 15.61
N LEU A 383 5.00 -8.13 14.76
CA LEU A 383 5.78 -6.95 15.16
C LEU A 383 4.98 -5.96 16.02
N ARG A 384 3.65 -6.02 15.98
CA ARG A 384 2.79 -5.29 16.90
C ARG A 384 3.11 -5.60 18.36
N LEU A 385 3.45 -6.84 18.74
CA LEU A 385 3.87 -7.14 20.11
C LEU A 385 5.08 -6.29 20.51
N ARG A 386 6.06 -6.14 19.61
CA ARG A 386 7.24 -5.32 19.86
C ARG A 386 6.88 -3.84 19.97
N SER A 387 5.95 -3.35 19.16
CA SER A 387 5.49 -1.96 19.29
C SER A 387 4.80 -1.67 20.62
N GLU A 388 4.00 -2.62 21.15
CA GLU A 388 3.38 -2.44 22.47
C GLU A 388 4.42 -2.45 23.60
N GLU A 389 5.52 -3.19 23.41
CA GLU A 389 6.66 -3.18 24.33
C GLU A 389 7.45 -1.86 24.25
N THR A 390 7.86 -1.43 23.06
CA THR A 390 8.68 -0.21 22.88
C THR A 390 7.92 1.08 23.17
N ASP A 391 6.61 1.09 23.00
CA ASP A 391 5.74 2.23 23.31
C ASP A 391 5.32 2.24 24.80
N GLN A 392 5.93 1.41 25.65
CA GLN A 392 5.66 1.29 27.09
C GLN A 392 4.20 0.94 27.43
N ARG A 393 3.42 0.42 26.46
CA ARG A 393 2.03 0.01 26.67
C ARG A 393 1.92 -1.39 27.28
N ALA A 394 2.95 -2.22 27.14
CA ALA A 394 3.02 -3.56 27.70
C ALA A 394 3.23 -3.55 29.23
N GLU A 395 3.99 -2.60 29.77
CA GLU A 395 4.35 -2.57 31.20
C GLU A 395 3.13 -2.42 32.13
N PRO A 396 2.18 -1.49 31.89
CA PRO A 396 0.96 -1.39 32.71
C PRO A 396 0.06 -2.62 32.62
N LEU A 397 0.11 -3.37 31.51
CA LEU A 397 -0.67 -4.60 31.35
C LEU A 397 -0.04 -5.77 32.09
N LEU A 398 1.29 -5.87 32.07
CA LEU A 398 2.05 -6.96 32.70
C LEU A 398 2.26 -6.75 34.20
N SER A 399 2.01 -5.55 34.73
CA SER A 399 1.93 -5.30 36.18
C SER A 399 0.66 -5.86 36.81
N ASN A 400 -0.36 -6.19 36.01
CA ASN A 400 -1.56 -6.90 36.44
C ASN A 400 -1.34 -8.43 36.47
N ALA A 401 -2.35 -9.20 36.88
CA ALA A 401 -2.32 -10.68 36.89
C ALA A 401 -2.38 -11.32 35.48
N VAL A 402 -1.52 -10.87 34.56
CA VAL A 402 -1.41 -11.33 33.18
C VAL A 402 0.01 -11.86 32.95
N SER A 403 0.13 -13.15 32.62
CA SER A 403 1.42 -13.72 32.24
C SER A 403 1.88 -13.22 30.87
N ARG A 404 3.20 -13.10 30.68
CA ARG A 404 3.84 -12.73 29.39
C ARG A 404 3.36 -13.62 28.25
N LEU A 405 3.20 -14.92 28.49
CA LEU A 405 2.70 -15.87 27.50
C LEU A 405 1.24 -15.65 27.14
N ARG A 406 0.38 -15.32 28.12
CA ARG A 406 -1.03 -15.01 27.86
C ARG A 406 -1.18 -13.71 27.07
N TRP A 407 -0.34 -12.71 27.38
CA TRP A 407 -0.26 -11.48 26.59
C TRP A 407 0.23 -11.76 25.16
N ALA A 408 1.28 -12.55 24.99
CA ALA A 408 1.76 -12.90 23.65
C ALA A 408 0.72 -13.68 22.84
N ALA A 409 0.11 -14.70 23.44
CA ALA A 409 -0.94 -15.51 22.82
C ALA A 409 -2.12 -14.66 22.31
N SER A 410 -2.50 -13.60 23.03
CA SER A 410 -3.58 -12.70 22.60
C SER A 410 -3.34 -12.03 21.24
N HIS A 411 -2.07 -11.82 20.88
CA HIS A 411 -1.69 -11.26 19.59
C HIS A 411 -1.42 -12.37 18.57
N LEU A 412 -0.76 -13.46 18.98
CA LEU A 412 -0.37 -14.54 18.08
C LEU A 412 -1.57 -15.30 17.51
N VAL A 413 -2.66 -15.49 18.28
CA VAL A 413 -3.89 -16.11 17.75
C VAL A 413 -4.37 -15.37 16.50
N ILE A 414 -4.31 -14.05 16.50
CA ILE A 414 -4.73 -13.24 15.36
C ILE A 414 -3.67 -13.27 14.25
N SER A 415 -2.38 -13.29 14.59
CA SER A 415 -1.30 -13.43 13.60
C SER A 415 -1.31 -14.78 12.87
N TYR A 416 -1.84 -15.85 13.47
CA TYR A 416 -1.99 -17.17 12.84
C TYR A 416 -3.33 -17.35 12.13
N LEU A 417 -4.46 -16.93 12.73
CA LEU A 417 -5.79 -17.07 12.13
C LEU A 417 -6.10 -15.98 11.10
N GLY A 418 -5.53 -14.79 11.27
CA GLY A 418 -5.72 -13.66 10.36
C GLY A 418 -5.31 -13.98 8.92
N PRO A 419 -4.11 -14.54 8.66
CA PRO A 419 -3.72 -14.92 7.31
C PRO A 419 -4.66 -15.96 6.68
N VAL A 420 -5.15 -16.92 7.47
CA VAL A 420 -6.13 -17.91 6.99
C VAL A 420 -7.42 -17.23 6.55
N ALA A 421 -7.95 -16.30 7.36
CA ALA A 421 -9.14 -15.54 7.02
C ALA A 421 -8.93 -14.68 5.75
N VAL A 422 -7.76 -14.05 5.61
CA VAL A 422 -7.42 -13.22 4.45
C VAL A 422 -7.28 -14.09 3.18
N LEU A 423 -6.63 -15.26 3.25
CA LEU A 423 -6.54 -16.21 2.12
C LEU A 423 -7.90 -16.79 1.77
N ALA A 424 -8.73 -17.13 2.76
CA ALA A 424 -10.06 -17.66 2.51
C ALA A 424 -10.91 -16.65 1.74
N VAL A 425 -10.97 -15.41 2.22
CA VAL A 425 -11.79 -14.37 1.59
C VAL A 425 -11.20 -13.94 0.23
N GLY A 426 -9.88 -13.79 0.11
CA GLY A 426 -9.22 -13.48 -1.16
C GLY A 426 -9.37 -14.60 -2.19
N GLY A 427 -9.24 -15.85 -1.77
CA GLY A 427 -9.46 -17.04 -2.59
C GLY A 427 -10.92 -17.19 -3.03
N LEU A 428 -11.88 -16.87 -2.15
CA LEU A 428 -13.29 -16.78 -2.52
C LEU A 428 -13.52 -15.70 -3.58
N ALA A 429 -12.97 -14.50 -3.41
CA ALA A 429 -13.11 -13.42 -4.39
C ALA A 429 -12.48 -13.79 -5.75
N LEU A 430 -11.29 -14.38 -5.75
CA LEU A 430 -10.61 -14.88 -6.96
C LEU A 430 -11.40 -16.00 -7.64
N GLY A 431 -11.82 -17.00 -6.87
CA GLY A 431 -12.56 -18.15 -7.39
C GLY A 431 -13.95 -17.78 -7.91
N LEU A 432 -14.63 -16.81 -7.27
CA LEU A 432 -15.89 -16.27 -7.76
C LEU A 432 -15.68 -15.47 -9.05
N GLY A 433 -14.68 -14.59 -9.11
CA GLY A 433 -14.38 -13.83 -10.32
C GLY A 433 -14.03 -14.74 -11.50
N TYR A 434 -13.12 -15.69 -11.28
CA TYR A 434 -12.73 -16.67 -12.29
C TYR A 434 -13.90 -17.57 -12.71
N GLY A 435 -14.65 -18.10 -11.75
CA GLY A 435 -15.78 -19.00 -12.04
C GLY A 435 -16.94 -18.33 -12.75
N LEU A 436 -17.16 -17.02 -12.51
CA LEU A 436 -18.15 -16.23 -13.24
C LEU A 436 -17.69 -15.98 -14.69
N ALA A 437 -16.40 -15.71 -14.90
CA ALA A 437 -15.83 -15.52 -16.22
C ALA A 437 -15.84 -16.82 -17.05
N SER A 438 -15.40 -17.93 -16.46
CA SER A 438 -15.34 -19.23 -17.14
C SER A 438 -16.69 -19.95 -17.26
N GLY A 439 -17.76 -19.41 -16.66
CA GLY A 439 -19.07 -20.06 -16.60
C GLY A 439 -19.15 -21.29 -15.68
N ASP A 440 -18.08 -21.64 -14.96
CA ASP A 440 -18.03 -22.76 -14.02
C ASP A 440 -17.65 -22.31 -12.59
N VAL A 441 -18.60 -21.67 -11.90
CA VAL A 441 -18.46 -21.30 -10.48
C VAL A 441 -18.36 -22.55 -9.60
N GLY A 442 -19.11 -23.60 -9.92
CA GLY A 442 -19.22 -24.81 -9.09
C GLY A 442 -17.92 -25.59 -8.98
N GLY A 443 -17.20 -25.77 -10.09
CA GLY A 443 -15.91 -26.45 -10.12
C GLY A 443 -14.73 -25.55 -9.74
N SER A 444 -14.76 -24.28 -10.14
CA SER A 444 -13.62 -23.38 -9.95
C SER A 444 -13.48 -22.84 -8.53
N LEU A 445 -14.58 -22.49 -7.87
CA LEU A 445 -14.54 -21.85 -6.55
C LEU A 445 -13.86 -22.73 -5.49
N PRO A 446 -14.20 -24.02 -5.32
CA PRO A 446 -13.54 -24.89 -4.34
C PRO A 446 -12.06 -25.13 -4.67
N ARG A 447 -11.71 -25.25 -5.96
CA ARG A 447 -10.33 -25.47 -6.42
C ARG A 447 -9.44 -24.26 -6.09
N VAL A 448 -9.90 -23.06 -6.42
CA VAL A 448 -9.16 -21.81 -6.15
C VAL A 448 -9.08 -21.51 -4.66
N LEU A 449 -10.17 -21.75 -3.91
CA LEU A 449 -10.17 -21.60 -2.45
C LEU A 449 -9.18 -22.58 -1.79
N GLY A 450 -9.17 -23.84 -2.23
CA GLY A 450 -8.21 -24.84 -1.76
C GLY A 450 -6.76 -24.45 -2.07
N ALA A 451 -6.50 -23.94 -3.28
CA ALA A 451 -5.21 -23.41 -3.67
C ALA A 451 -4.79 -22.21 -2.80
N ALA A 452 -5.70 -21.26 -2.54
CA ALA A 452 -5.41 -20.11 -1.68
C ALA A 452 -5.07 -20.53 -0.24
N LEU A 453 -5.85 -21.45 0.34
CA LEU A 453 -5.63 -21.94 1.70
C LEU A 453 -4.36 -22.79 1.84
N SER A 454 -3.90 -23.44 0.77
CA SER A 454 -2.64 -24.20 0.77
C SER A 454 -1.41 -23.31 1.04
N GLN A 455 -1.52 -22.00 0.83
CA GLN A 455 -0.44 -21.04 1.11
C GLN A 455 -0.26 -20.77 2.61
N ALA A 456 -1.23 -21.12 3.47
CA ALA A 456 -1.21 -20.76 4.88
C ALA A 456 0.01 -21.29 5.66
N PRO A 457 0.46 -22.55 5.49
CA PRO A 457 1.62 -23.07 6.23
C PRO A 457 2.93 -22.35 5.89
N ALA A 458 3.12 -21.91 4.65
CA ALA A 458 4.28 -21.10 4.27
C ALA A 458 4.25 -19.73 4.96
N VAL A 459 3.07 -19.10 5.05
CA VAL A 459 2.89 -17.83 5.77
C VAL A 459 3.15 -17.99 7.27
N TRP A 460 2.67 -19.08 7.87
CA TRP A 460 2.89 -19.42 9.27
C TRP A 460 4.36 -19.59 9.61
N LEU A 461 5.15 -20.16 8.71
CA LEU A 461 6.59 -20.31 8.95
C LEU A 461 7.28 -18.94 9.10
N ILE A 462 6.90 -17.96 8.28
CA ILE A 462 7.38 -16.57 8.41
C ILE A 462 6.83 -15.91 9.67
N THR A 463 5.57 -16.19 10.05
CA THR A 463 5.01 -15.78 11.36
C THR A 463 5.91 -16.27 12.48
N SER A 464 6.23 -17.57 12.50
CA SER A 464 6.99 -18.22 13.57
C SER A 464 8.44 -17.75 13.63
N LEU A 465 9.09 -17.51 12.49
CA LEU A 465 10.42 -16.88 12.45
C LEU A 465 10.39 -15.48 13.07
N THR A 466 9.36 -14.70 12.76
CA THR A 466 9.17 -13.37 13.36
C THR A 466 8.95 -13.46 14.87
N VAL A 467 8.17 -14.45 15.33
CA VAL A 467 7.97 -14.73 16.77
C VAL A 467 9.29 -15.09 17.44
N LEU A 468 10.10 -15.94 16.81
CA LEU A 468 11.42 -16.30 17.33
C LEU A 468 12.34 -15.10 17.43
N LEU A 469 12.38 -14.23 16.41
CA LEU A 469 13.17 -13.00 16.43
C LEU A 469 12.75 -12.06 17.57
N ILE A 470 11.45 -11.81 17.75
CA ILE A 470 10.97 -10.96 18.85
C ILE A 470 11.22 -11.60 20.23
N GLY A 471 11.11 -12.93 20.30
CA GLY A 471 11.31 -13.69 21.52
C GLY A 471 12.77 -13.75 21.98
N ALA A 472 13.70 -14.03 21.06
CA ALA A 472 15.11 -14.27 21.36
C ALA A 472 15.99 -13.02 21.15
N LEU A 473 15.68 -12.20 20.16
CA LEU A 473 16.52 -11.09 19.68
C LEU A 473 15.67 -9.82 19.44
N PRO A 474 15.00 -9.27 20.47
CA PRO A 474 14.03 -8.18 20.30
C PRO A 474 14.60 -6.92 19.61
N LYS A 475 15.88 -6.62 19.83
CA LYS A 475 16.62 -5.51 19.19
C LYS A 475 16.70 -5.64 17.67
N TYR A 476 16.66 -6.87 17.15
CA TYR A 476 16.74 -7.19 15.72
C TYR A 476 15.37 -7.58 15.15
N SER A 477 14.27 -7.29 15.85
CA SER A 477 12.92 -7.56 15.36
C SER A 477 12.65 -6.98 13.96
N SER A 478 13.26 -5.84 13.62
CA SER A 478 13.18 -5.25 12.27
C SER A 478 13.77 -6.13 11.16
N ALA A 479 14.65 -7.09 11.48
CA ALA A 479 15.20 -8.05 10.52
C ALA A 479 14.12 -8.97 9.92
N ALA A 480 12.93 -9.07 10.54
CA ALA A 480 11.77 -9.73 9.96
C ALA A 480 11.39 -9.16 8.58
N TRP A 481 11.61 -7.85 8.36
CA TRP A 481 11.40 -7.24 7.04
C TRP A 481 12.40 -7.72 5.99
N GLY A 482 13.61 -8.11 6.40
CA GLY A 482 14.58 -8.77 5.53
C GLY A 482 14.08 -10.15 5.08
N LEU A 483 13.48 -10.92 6.00
CA LEU A 483 12.88 -12.23 5.67
C LEU A 483 11.70 -12.08 4.69
N VAL A 484 10.79 -11.14 4.97
CA VAL A 484 9.66 -10.83 4.08
C VAL A 484 10.16 -10.38 2.71
N GLY A 485 11.10 -9.43 2.67
CA GLY A 485 11.69 -8.93 1.43
C GLY A 485 12.39 -10.03 0.63
N TRP A 486 13.10 -10.93 1.29
CA TRP A 486 13.76 -12.08 0.67
C TRP A 486 12.76 -13.03 0.00
N VAL A 487 11.69 -13.40 0.71
CA VAL A 487 10.66 -14.30 0.18
C VAL A 487 9.92 -13.66 -1.00
N VAL A 488 9.57 -12.38 -0.91
CA VAL A 488 8.94 -11.62 -2.00
C VAL A 488 9.87 -11.52 -3.22
N ALA A 489 11.15 -11.18 -3.00
CA ALA A 489 12.14 -11.07 -4.06
C ALA A 489 12.34 -12.40 -4.79
N LEU A 490 12.52 -13.51 -4.05
CA LEU A 490 12.66 -14.84 -4.67
C LEU A 490 11.39 -15.27 -5.41
N GLY A 491 10.21 -15.02 -4.85
CA GLY A 491 8.94 -15.38 -5.49
C GLY A 491 8.72 -14.68 -6.83
N TRP A 492 9.09 -13.39 -6.93
CA TRP A 492 8.77 -12.58 -8.12
C TRP A 492 9.93 -12.47 -9.11
N MET A 493 11.17 -12.39 -8.61
CA MET A 493 12.36 -12.17 -9.45
C MET A 493 13.14 -13.47 -9.67
N GLY A 494 13.07 -14.43 -8.75
CA GLY A 494 13.87 -15.66 -8.82
C GLY A 494 13.71 -16.42 -10.14
N PRO A 495 12.47 -16.72 -10.59
CA PRO A 495 12.24 -17.37 -11.88
C PRO A 495 12.72 -16.51 -13.06
N ALA A 496 12.46 -15.20 -13.03
CA ALA A 496 12.84 -14.29 -14.11
C ALA A 496 14.38 -14.16 -14.25
N LEU A 497 15.11 -14.20 -13.14
CA LEU A 497 16.56 -14.16 -13.08
C LEU A 497 17.22 -15.55 -13.22
N LYS A 498 16.43 -16.61 -13.39
CA LYS A 498 16.90 -18.00 -13.48
C LYS A 498 17.83 -18.39 -12.32
N VAL A 499 17.48 -17.97 -11.10
CA VAL A 499 18.26 -18.23 -9.89
C VAL A 499 18.33 -19.74 -9.62
N SER A 500 19.45 -20.22 -9.07
CA SER A 500 19.63 -21.64 -8.77
C SER A 500 18.58 -22.17 -7.80
N GLN A 501 18.18 -23.44 -7.98
CA GLN A 501 17.14 -24.05 -7.16
C GLN A 501 17.51 -24.08 -5.67
N SER A 502 18.80 -24.21 -5.33
CA SER A 502 19.26 -24.16 -3.94
C SER A 502 18.91 -22.85 -3.24
N ILE A 503 18.95 -21.72 -3.96
CA ILE A 503 18.56 -20.42 -3.43
C ILE A 503 17.02 -20.33 -3.38
N MET A 504 16.32 -20.78 -4.42
CA MET A 504 14.85 -20.81 -4.44
C MET A 504 14.27 -21.62 -3.27
N ASN A 505 14.91 -22.75 -2.93
CA ASN A 505 14.54 -23.62 -1.82
C ASN A 505 14.66 -22.98 -0.43
N THR A 506 15.27 -21.79 -0.32
CA THR A 506 15.26 -21.03 0.94
C THR A 506 13.90 -20.37 1.21
N SER A 507 13.09 -20.15 0.16
CA SER A 507 11.73 -19.65 0.30
C SER A 507 10.78 -20.80 0.70
N PRO A 508 9.97 -20.66 1.76
CA PRO A 508 8.97 -21.66 2.11
C PRO A 508 8.01 -21.95 0.94
N PHE A 509 7.65 -20.92 0.17
CA PHE A 509 6.71 -21.04 -0.95
C PHE A 509 7.20 -21.94 -2.08
N SER A 510 8.51 -22.19 -2.18
CA SER A 510 9.07 -23.09 -3.21
C SER A 510 8.77 -24.57 -2.96
N HIS A 511 8.43 -24.95 -1.73
CA HIS A 511 8.15 -26.34 -1.34
C HIS A 511 6.67 -26.68 -1.41
N LEU A 512 5.79 -25.69 -1.61
CA LEU A 512 4.36 -25.91 -1.75
C LEU A 512 4.02 -26.39 -3.19
N PRO A 513 3.06 -27.31 -3.36
CA PRO A 513 2.57 -27.67 -4.68
C PRO A 513 1.89 -26.48 -5.35
N LYS A 514 2.09 -26.33 -6.66
CA LYS A 514 1.46 -25.28 -7.47
C LYS A 514 0.02 -25.66 -7.80
N LEU A 515 -0.87 -25.41 -6.85
CA LEU A 515 -2.31 -25.64 -7.03
C LEU A 515 -2.96 -24.50 -7.83
N PRO A 516 -3.96 -24.79 -8.68
CA PRO A 516 -4.70 -26.06 -8.81
C PRO A 516 -4.12 -27.11 -9.78
N GLY A 517 -2.92 -26.91 -10.36
CA GLY A 517 -2.37 -27.76 -11.42
C GLY A 517 -1.53 -28.97 -10.98
N GLU A 518 -0.85 -28.91 -9.82
CA GLU A 518 0.00 -30.00 -9.33
C GLU A 518 -0.70 -30.95 -8.32
N HIS A 519 -0.19 -32.17 -8.16
CA HIS A 519 -0.69 -33.13 -7.18
C HIS A 519 -0.33 -32.74 -5.74
N VAL A 520 -1.31 -32.85 -4.85
CA VAL A 520 -1.14 -32.57 -3.42
C VAL A 520 -0.43 -33.75 -2.75
N THR A 521 0.69 -33.47 -2.08
CA THR A 521 1.32 -34.39 -1.12
C THR A 521 1.25 -33.79 0.28
N ALA A 522 1.05 -34.63 1.31
CA ALA A 522 0.92 -34.13 2.70
C ALA A 522 2.26 -33.63 3.29
N ALA A 523 3.39 -34.13 2.78
CA ALA A 523 4.70 -33.95 3.40
C ALA A 523 5.13 -32.46 3.54
N PRO A 524 5.03 -31.59 2.52
CA PRO A 524 5.44 -30.19 2.65
C PRO A 524 4.63 -29.44 3.71
N PHE A 525 3.31 -29.67 3.75
CA PHE A 525 2.42 -29.01 4.70
C PHE A 525 2.73 -29.43 6.15
N VAL A 526 2.95 -30.74 6.38
CA VAL A 526 3.29 -31.26 7.71
C VAL A 526 4.60 -30.69 8.21
N TRP A 527 5.65 -30.69 7.37
CA TRP A 527 6.95 -30.13 7.75
C TRP A 527 6.89 -28.63 8.06
N MET A 528 6.14 -27.85 7.28
CA MET A 528 5.95 -26.43 7.55
C MET A 528 5.23 -26.17 8.87
N VAL A 529 4.16 -26.91 9.16
CA VAL A 529 3.42 -26.77 10.42
C VAL A 529 4.27 -27.18 11.62
N LEU A 530 5.02 -28.29 11.51
CA LEU A 530 5.92 -28.74 12.56
C LEU A 530 7.04 -27.72 12.83
N LEU A 531 7.70 -27.23 11.79
CA LEU A 531 8.76 -26.24 11.92
C LEU A 531 8.21 -24.92 12.51
N SER A 532 7.03 -24.50 12.07
CA SER A 532 6.33 -23.33 12.63
C SER A 532 6.04 -23.51 14.13
N ALA A 533 5.57 -24.70 14.54
CA ALA A 533 5.31 -25.00 15.94
C ALA A 533 6.59 -24.94 16.80
N VAL A 534 7.70 -25.53 16.32
CA VAL A 534 9.00 -25.52 17.00
C VAL A 534 9.53 -24.09 17.15
N LEU A 535 9.53 -23.31 16.07
CA LEU A 535 10.02 -21.92 16.08
C LEU A 535 9.18 -21.03 16.99
N THR A 536 7.85 -21.21 16.96
CA THR A 536 6.93 -20.48 17.85
C THR A 536 7.19 -20.83 19.31
N ALA A 537 7.33 -22.11 19.63
CA ALA A 537 7.63 -22.57 20.98
C ALA A 537 8.98 -21.98 21.47
N GLY A 538 10.01 -22.02 20.63
CA GLY A 538 11.31 -21.40 20.92
C GLY A 538 11.20 -19.90 21.19
N GLY A 539 10.46 -19.16 20.35
CA GLY A 539 10.23 -17.73 20.54
C GLY A 539 9.45 -17.42 21.83
N LEU A 540 8.43 -18.21 22.16
CA LEU A 540 7.65 -18.05 23.39
C LEU A 540 8.46 -18.38 24.65
N VAL A 541 9.31 -19.42 24.61
CA VAL A 541 10.21 -19.76 25.72
C VAL A 541 11.22 -18.63 25.95
N ALA A 542 11.80 -18.09 24.87
CA ALA A 542 12.71 -16.95 24.96
C ALA A 542 12.01 -15.70 25.51
N LEU A 543 10.80 -15.41 25.02
CA LEU A 543 9.96 -14.29 25.51
C LEU A 543 9.63 -14.42 27.00
N ARG A 544 9.38 -15.65 27.48
CA ARG A 544 9.11 -15.89 28.90
C ARG A 544 10.32 -15.53 29.78
N ARG A 545 11.53 -15.83 29.31
CA ARG A 545 12.78 -15.69 30.08
C ARG A 545 13.39 -14.29 30.00
N ARG A 546 13.26 -13.58 28.87
CA ARG A 546 13.88 -12.25 28.69
C ARG A 546 13.16 -11.15 29.44
N ASP A 547 13.85 -10.06 29.73
CA ASP A 547 13.21 -8.85 30.25
C ASP A 547 12.38 -8.14 29.17
N ILE A 548 11.39 -7.37 29.64
CA ILE A 548 10.47 -6.59 28.81
C ILE A 548 11.00 -5.15 28.77
N GLY A 549 11.23 -4.63 27.56
CA GLY A 549 11.84 -3.31 27.29
C GLY A 549 12.22 -3.08 25.83
#